data_AF-A0A7V9JCG0-F1
#
_entry.id   AF-A0A7V9JCG0-F1
#
_cell.length_a   1.000
_cell.length_b   1.000
_cell.length_c   1.000
_cell.angle_alpha   90.00
_cell.angle_beta   90.00
_cell.angle_gamma   90.00
#
_symmetry.space_group_name_H-M   'P 1'
#
loop_
_entity.id
_entity.type
_entity.pdbx_description
1 polymer ?
#
loop_
_entity_poly.entity_id
_entity_poly.type
_entity_poly.pdbx_seq_one_letter_code
_entity_poly.pdbx_strand_id
1 'polypeptide(L)' 'DGVRVSRWSVGTRPIPSDERTSAGLLPSLPGYAEIVTHSAITMGPLLGRLVATEIATGDVDPLLQAFRPERFRG' A
#
# COMPACT_ATOMS: atom_id res chain seq x y z
N ASP A 1 13.52 -27.95 33.08
CA ASP A 1 14.02 -27.68 31.72
C ASP A 1 13.65 -26.27 31.28
N GLY A 2 14.62 -25.50 30.79
CA GLY A 2 14.45 -24.09 30.44
C GLY A 2 14.08 -23.88 28.97
N VAL A 3 13.30 -22.83 28.68
CA VAL A 3 12.96 -22.41 27.32
C VAL A 3 14.08 -21.56 26.72
N ARG A 4 14.31 -21.67 25.40
CA ARG A 4 15.28 -20.89 24.62
C ARG A 4 14.59 -20.25 23.41
N VAL A 5 15.02 -19.05 23.03
CA VAL A 5 14.59 -18.41 21.77
C VAL A 5 15.06 -19.27 20.59
N SER A 6 14.14 -19.71 19.74
CA SER A 6 14.46 -20.52 18.55
C SER A 6 14.95 -19.67 17.38
N ARG A 7 14.42 -18.45 17.23
CA ARG A 7 14.84 -17.49 16.20
C ARG A 7 14.35 -16.08 16.53
N TRP A 8 15.07 -15.07 16.07
CA TRP A 8 14.62 -13.69 15.99
C TRP A 8 14.99 -13.08 14.63
N SER A 9 14.28 -12.03 14.23
CA SER A 9 14.56 -11.25 13.02
C SER A 9 14.04 -9.83 13.18
N VAL A 10 14.65 -8.89 12.47
CA VAL A 10 14.20 -7.50 12.35
C VAL A 10 13.65 -7.30 10.94
N GLY A 11 12.54 -6.57 10.83
CA GLY A 11 11.93 -6.22 9.55
C GLY A 11 11.60 -4.74 9.47
N THR A 12 11.84 -4.13 8.31
CA THR A 12 11.43 -2.75 8.02
C THR A 12 9.95 -2.74 7.66
N ARG A 13 9.20 -1.80 8.25
CA ARG A 13 7.79 -1.60 7.91
C ARG A 13 7.67 -0.47 6.88
N PRO A 14 6.98 -0.70 5.75
CA PRO A 14 6.73 0.37 4.78
C PRO A 14 5.61 1.28 5.32
N ILE A 15 6.01 2.34 6.03
CA ILE A 15 5.12 3.36 6.58
C ILE A 15 5.35 4.64 5.78
N PRO A 16 4.35 5.12 5.00
CA PRO A 16 4.46 6.41 4.31
C PRO A 16 4.63 7.57 5.29
N SER A 17 5.15 8.70 4.82
CA SER A 17 5.53 9.84 5.69
C SER A 17 4.34 10.48 6.44
N ASP A 18 3.12 10.25 5.96
CA ASP A 18 1.88 10.70 6.61
C ASP A 18 1.16 9.58 7.40
N GLU A 19 1.82 8.42 7.55
CA GLU A 19 1.33 7.23 8.24
C GLU A 19 0.07 6.59 7.64
N ARG A 20 -0.34 7.02 6.44
CA ARG A 20 -1.52 6.49 5.73
C ARG A 20 -1.11 5.63 4.55
N THR A 21 -1.97 4.68 4.17
CA THR A 21 -1.78 3.88 2.93
C THR A 21 -1.58 4.79 1.73
N SER A 22 -0.64 4.46 0.85
CA SER A 22 -0.54 5.02 -0.50
C SER A 22 -0.94 3.95 -1.51
N ALA A 23 -1.99 4.18 -2.30
CA ALA A 23 -2.48 3.17 -3.23
C ALA A 23 -3.20 3.78 -4.45
N GLY A 24 -2.82 3.31 -5.64
CA GLY A 24 -3.44 3.71 -6.92
C GLY A 24 -2.40 3.95 -8.02
N LEU A 25 -2.88 4.36 -9.20
CA LEU A 25 -2.02 4.87 -10.27
C LEU A 25 -1.55 6.29 -9.95
N LEU A 26 -0.37 6.66 -10.46
CA LEU A 26 0.14 8.03 -10.39
C LEU A 26 0.03 8.71 -11.77
N PRO A 27 -0.90 9.65 -11.99
CA PRO A 27 -1.12 10.28 -13.29
C PRO A 27 0.09 11.04 -13.83
N SER A 28 0.95 11.57 -12.95
CA SER A 28 2.19 12.25 -13.35
C SER A 28 3.27 11.30 -13.87
N LEU A 29 3.12 9.98 -13.66
CA LEU A 29 4.02 8.94 -14.15
C LEU A 29 3.21 7.81 -14.81
N PRO A 30 2.84 7.96 -16.10
CA PRO A 30 2.00 6.99 -16.79
C PRO A 30 2.54 5.56 -16.71
N GLY A 31 1.67 4.62 -16.33
CA GLY A 31 2.02 3.21 -16.15
C GLY A 31 2.56 2.84 -14.78
N TYR A 32 2.80 3.81 -13.88
CA TYR A 32 3.16 3.53 -12.49
C TYR A 32 1.93 3.38 -11.60
N ALA A 33 1.93 2.33 -10.79
CA ALA A 33 0.97 2.10 -9.72
C ALA A 33 1.70 1.63 -8.47
N GLU A 34 1.17 1.97 -7.29
CA GLU A 34 1.74 1.54 -6.02
C GLU A 34 0.69 1.08 -5.02
N ILE A 35 1.14 0.27 -4.06
CA ILE A 35 0.47 -0.03 -2.80
C ILE A 35 1.53 -0.05 -1.71
N VAL A 36 1.64 1.04 -0.94
CA VAL A 36 2.56 1.19 0.19
C VAL A 36 1.74 1.34 1.47
N THR A 37 1.84 0.37 2.38
CA THR A 37 1.01 0.38 3.59
C THR A 37 1.62 -0.45 4.73
N HIS A 38 1.44 0.05 5.96
CA HIS A 38 1.75 -0.69 7.19
C HIS A 38 0.89 -1.95 7.34
N SER A 39 -0.36 -1.90 6.85
CA SER A 39 -1.38 -2.92 7.09
C SER A 39 -1.46 -3.93 5.93
N ALA A 40 -0.36 -4.20 5.23
CA ALA A 40 -0.36 -4.95 3.97
C ALA A 40 -0.95 -6.36 4.09
N ILE A 41 -0.72 -7.06 5.21
CA ILE A 41 -1.29 -8.40 5.43
C ILE A 41 -2.81 -8.33 5.54
N THR A 42 -3.33 -7.40 6.35
CA THR A 42 -4.78 -7.29 6.59
C THR A 42 -5.51 -6.71 5.38
N MET A 43 -4.95 -5.67 4.76
CA MET A 43 -5.62 -4.89 3.71
C MET A 43 -5.24 -5.32 2.29
N GLY A 44 -4.23 -6.17 2.12
CA GLY A 44 -3.71 -6.60 0.83
C GLY A 44 -4.79 -7.09 -0.15
N PRO A 45 -5.71 -7.99 0.26
CA PRO A 45 -6.78 -8.47 -0.61
C PRO A 45 -7.74 -7.36 -1.10
N LEU A 46 -8.01 -6.36 -0.25
CA LEU A 46 -8.84 -5.22 -0.65
C LEU A 46 -8.06 -4.30 -1.59
N LEU A 47 -6.90 -3.82 -1.15
CA LEU A 47 -6.09 -2.85 -1.89
C LEU A 47 -5.68 -3.39 -3.26
N GLY A 48 -5.26 -4.65 -3.33
CA GLY A 48 -4.91 -5.31 -4.58
C GLY A 48 -6.07 -5.34 -5.57
N ARG A 49 -7.30 -5.63 -5.10
CA ARG A 49 -8.49 -5.60 -5.95
C ARG A 49 -8.80 -4.17 -6.43
N LEU A 50 -8.79 -3.19 -5.54
CA LEU A 50 -9.12 -1.80 -5.90
C LEU A 50 -8.14 -1.23 -6.93
N VAL A 51 -6.84 -1.41 -6.71
CA VAL A 51 -5.82 -0.93 -7.66
C VAL A 51 -5.85 -1.73 -8.96
N ALA A 52 -6.09 -3.05 -8.93
CA ALA A 52 -6.24 -3.83 -10.16
C ALA A 52 -7.45 -3.39 -11.00
N THR A 53 -8.58 -3.05 -10.36
CA THR A 53 -9.73 -2.46 -11.06
C THR A 53 -9.36 -1.15 -11.72
N GLU A 54 -8.69 -0.24 -10.99
CA GLU A 54 -8.23 1.03 -11.55
C GLU A 54 -7.29 0.83 -12.75
N ILE A 55 -6.35 -0.13 -12.67
CA ILE A 55 -5.47 -0.49 -13.78
C ILE A 55 -6.28 -0.98 -14.99
N ALA A 56 -7.28 -1.84 -14.77
CA ALA A 56 -8.00 -2.52 -15.85
C ALA A 56 -9.05 -1.64 -16.53
N THR A 57 -9.69 -0.74 -15.79
CA THR A 57 -10.84 0.05 -16.29
C THR A 57 -10.59 1.55 -16.30
N GLY A 58 -9.60 2.04 -15.55
CA GLY A 58 -9.40 3.46 -15.29
C GLY A 58 -10.31 4.01 -14.19
N ASP A 59 -11.20 3.20 -13.61
CA ASP A 59 -12.13 3.68 -12.58
C ASP A 59 -11.46 3.70 -11.20
N VAL A 60 -11.51 4.86 -10.55
CA VAL A 60 -11.00 5.05 -9.20
C VAL A 60 -12.11 4.82 -8.18
N ASP A 61 -11.96 3.81 -7.32
CA ASP A 61 -12.89 3.57 -6.22
C ASP A 61 -12.84 4.72 -5.19
N PRO A 62 -13.99 5.23 -4.71
CA PRO A 62 -14.06 6.28 -3.68
C PRO A 62 -13.24 5.98 -2.42
N LEU A 63 -13.05 4.70 -2.07
CA LEU A 63 -12.23 4.29 -0.92
C LEU A 63 -10.75 4.65 -1.08
N LEU A 64 -10.24 4.84 -2.30
CA LEU A 64 -8.85 5.23 -2.55
C LEU A 64 -8.62 6.74 -2.57
N GLN A 65 -9.67 7.56 -2.55
CA GLN A 65 -9.56 9.01 -2.74
C GLN A 65 -8.65 9.71 -1.71
N ALA A 66 -8.70 9.28 -0.44
CA ALA A 66 -7.84 9.82 0.62
C ALA A 66 -6.43 9.20 0.65
N PHE A 67 -6.18 8.16 -0.15
CA PHE A 67 -4.96 7.35 -0.15
C PHE A 67 -4.21 7.41 -1.48
N ARG A 68 -4.56 8.38 -2.31
CA ARG A 68 -3.91 8.63 -3.61
C ARG A 68 -2.41 8.92 -3.44
N PRO A 69 -1.53 8.32 -4.27
CA PRO A 69 -0.10 8.63 -4.28
C PRO A 69 0.20 10.12 -4.46
N GLU A 70 -0.63 10.82 -5.24
CA GLU A 70 -0.54 12.25 -5.57
C GLU A 70 -0.53 13.17 -4.33
N ARG A 71 -0.97 12.67 -3.16
CA ARG A 71 -0.91 13.44 -1.91
C ARG A 71 0.52 13.70 -1.45
N PHE A 72 1.47 12.84 -1.85
CA PHE A 72 2.88 13.10 -1.70
C PHE A 72 3.35 13.88 -2.92
N ARG A 73 3.62 15.17 -2.72
CA ARG A 73 4.28 15.99 -3.74
C ARG A 73 5.74 15.57 -3.82
N GLY A 74 6.21 15.29 -5.04
CA GLY A 74 7.63 15.44 -5.39
C GLY A 74 8.01 16.91 -5.42
#